data_AF-A0A077N0W4-F1
#
_entry.id   AF-A0A077N0W4-F1
#
_cell.length_a   1.000
_cell.length_b   1.000
_cell.length_c   1.000
_cell.angle_alpha   90.00
_cell.angle_beta   90.00
_cell.angle_gamma   90.00
#
_symmetry.space_group_name_H-M   'P 1'
#
loop_
_entity.id
_entity.type
_entity.pdbx_description
1 polymer ?
#
loop_
_entity_poly.entity_id
_entity_poly.type
_entity_poly.pdbx_seq_one_letter_code
_entity_poly.pdbx_strand_id
1 'polypeptide(L)'
;MTEPNPNYEAIGRCKFLKEKIVELLFQRGGRIEKLNDEIRRLQEYTYLRTGFIPKFDINYMHKLLERITAVDNELVRTVNEFNSYCQDAGEPPLEFRLPPCNSDCEYDRAGVVIGMD
;
A
#
# COMPACT_ATOMS: atom_id res chain seq x y z
N MET A 1 -34.94 14.40 22.38
CA MET A 1 -34.07 13.99 21.26
C MET A 1 -33.64 12.57 21.58
N THR A 2 -34.21 11.58 20.91
CA THR A 2 -33.76 10.18 21.02
C THR A 2 -32.42 10.09 20.32
N GLU A 3 -31.37 9.69 21.04
CA GLU A 3 -30.10 9.36 20.42
C GLU A 3 -30.35 8.30 19.33
N PRO A 4 -29.77 8.46 18.11
CA PRO A 4 -29.90 7.44 17.09
C PRO A 4 -29.32 6.13 17.62
N ASN A 5 -30.08 5.04 17.52
CA ASN A 5 -29.58 3.72 17.89
C ASN A 5 -28.29 3.42 17.11
N PRO A 6 -27.23 2.92 17.77
CA PRO A 6 -25.97 2.63 17.10
C PRO A 6 -26.16 1.60 15.98
N ASN A 7 -25.55 1.85 14.81
CA ASN A 7 -25.57 0.92 13.70
C ASN A 7 -24.54 -0.21 13.93
N TYR A 8 -24.97 -1.27 14.62
CA TYR A 8 -24.12 -2.40 14.97
C TYR A 8 -23.53 -3.15 13.76
N GLU A 9 -24.21 -3.14 12.61
CA GLU A 9 -23.67 -3.73 11.38
C GLU A 9 -22.48 -2.92 10.87
N ALA A 10 -22.63 -1.60 10.76
CA ALA A 10 -21.56 -0.71 10.34
C ALA A 10 -20.35 -0.81 11.28
N ILE A 11 -20.59 -0.84 12.60
CA ILE A 11 -19.53 -1.02 13.61
C ILE A 11 -18.79 -2.35 13.40
N GLY A 12 -19.52 -3.45 13.21
CA GLY A 12 -18.94 -4.77 12.96
C GLY A 12 -18.11 -4.82 11.68
N ARG A 13 -18.62 -4.23 10.60
CA ARG A 13 -17.92 -4.10 9.31
C ARG A 13 -16.64 -3.29 9.44
N CYS A 14 -16.71 -2.11 10.06
CA CYS A 14 -15.54 -1.26 10.28
C CYS A 14 -14.45 -1.98 11.08
N LYS A 15 -14.81 -2.74 12.12
CA LYS A 15 -13.85 -3.54 12.89
C LYS A 15 -13.12 -4.57 12.02
N PHE A 16 -13.87 -5.38 11.27
CA PHE A 16 -13.29 -6.39 10.38
C PHE A 16 -12.39 -5.75 9.30
N LEU A 17 -12.86 -4.65 8.69
CA LEU A 17 -12.11 -3.96 7.64
C LEU A 17 -10.82 -3.33 8.17
N LYS A 18 -10.81 -2.80 9.39
CA LYS A 18 -9.58 -2.31 10.05
C LYS A 18 -8.55 -3.41 10.24
N GLU A 19 -8.97 -4.59 10.70
CA GLU A 19 -8.08 -5.75 10.86
C GLU A 19 -7.46 -6.14 9.50
N LYS A 20 -8.28 -6.19 8.44
CA LYS A 20 -7.83 -6.45 7.08
C LYS A 20 -6.86 -5.38 6.55
N ILE A 21 -7.12 -4.10 6.82
CA ILE A 21 -6.23 -2.99 6.42
C ILE A 21 -4.84 -3.16 7.05
N VAL A 22 -4.78 -3.51 8.34
CA VAL A 22 -3.50 -3.75 9.04
C VAL A 22 -2.75 -4.92 8.41
N GLU A 23 -3.44 -6.02 8.08
CA GLU A 23 -2.83 -7.16 7.40
C GLU A 23 -2.26 -6.76 6.04
N LEU A 24 -3.02 -6.03 5.22
CA LEU A 24 -2.59 -5.58 3.90
C LEU A 24 -1.40 -4.62 3.98
N LEU A 25 -1.34 -3.75 4.99
CA LEU A 25 -0.19 -2.89 5.25
C LEU A 25 1.08 -3.71 5.56
N PHE A 26 0.96 -4.75 6.39
CA PHE A 26 2.06 -5.67 6.68
C PHE A 26 2.51 -6.43 5.43
N GLN A 27 1.56 -6.97 4.66
CA GLN A 27 1.85 -7.65 3.40
C GLN A 27 2.57 -6.72 2.42
N ARG A 28 2.09 -5.48 2.25
CA ARG A 28 2.71 -4.47 1.38
C ARG A 28 4.15 -4.19 1.80
N GLY A 29 4.37 -3.99 3.11
CA GLY A 29 5.71 -3.81 3.68
C GLY A 29 6.66 -4.96 3.31
N GLY A 30 6.25 -6.20 3.55
CA GLY A 30 7.06 -7.37 3.21
C GLY A 30 7.30 -7.56 1.70
N ARG A 31 6.42 -7.05 0.82
CA ARG A 31 6.68 -7.04 -0.64
C ARG A 31 7.69 -5.97 -1.02
N ILE A 32 7.62 -4.79 -0.40
CA ILE A 32 8.59 -3.70 -0.62
C ILE A 32 9.98 -4.12 -0.13
N GLU A 33 10.08 -4.80 1.02
CA GLU A 33 11.36 -5.32 1.52
C GLU A 33 12.05 -6.26 0.51
N LYS A 34 11.29 -7.14 -0.16
CA LYS A 34 11.84 -8.01 -1.20
C LYS A 34 12.39 -7.24 -2.41
N LEU A 35 11.75 -6.13 -2.77
CA LEU A 35 12.27 -5.22 -3.80
C LEU A 35 13.57 -4.54 -3.33
N ASN A 36 13.60 -4.07 -2.09
CA ASN A 36 14.78 -3.46 -1.49
C ASN A 36 15.95 -4.44 -1.39
N ASP A 37 15.70 -5.70 -1.02
CA ASP A 37 16.73 -6.74 -0.97
C ASP A 37 17.34 -7.00 -2.35
N GLU A 38 16.53 -7.03 -3.41
CA GLU A 38 17.02 -7.19 -4.78
C GLU A 38 17.83 -5.97 -5.25
N ILE A 39 17.38 -4.76 -4.91
CA ILE A 39 18.14 -3.52 -5.18
C ILE A 39 19.48 -3.55 -4.44
N ARG A 40 19.48 -3.92 -3.16
CA ARG A 40 20.70 -4.03 -2.35
C ARG A 40 21.65 -5.05 -2.96
N ARG A 41 21.15 -6.23 -3.35
CA ARG A 41 21.94 -7.29 -4.03
C ARG A 41 22.65 -6.76 -5.28
N LEU A 42 22.01 -5.87 -6.04
CA LEU A 42 22.57 -5.27 -7.25
C LEU A 42 23.58 -4.15 -6.95
N GLN A 43 23.41 -3.41 -5.84
CA GLN A 43 24.29 -2.33 -5.42
C GLN A 43 25.55 -2.82 -4.70
N GLU A 44 25.48 -3.98 -4.04
CA GLU A 44 26.62 -4.55 -3.33
C GLU A 44 27.77 -4.84 -4.32
N TYR A 45 28.95 -4.27 -4.02
CA TYR A 45 30.22 -4.48 -4.73
C TYR A 45 30.72 -5.92 -4.53
N THR A 46 29.97 -6.88 -5.06
CA THR A 46 30.18 -8.30 -4.88
C THR A 46 31.30 -8.83 -5.75
N TYR A 47 31.58 -8.24 -6.92
CA TYR A 47 32.55 -8.77 -7.87
C TYR A 47 33.99 -8.87 -7.31
N LEU A 48 34.40 -7.94 -6.45
CA LEU A 48 35.74 -7.97 -5.83
C LEU A 48 35.89 -9.15 -4.84
N ARG A 49 34.79 -9.65 -4.29
CA ARG A 49 34.77 -10.74 -3.29
C ARG A 49 34.34 -12.08 -3.86
N THR A 50 33.45 -12.09 -4.84
CA THR A 50 32.82 -13.30 -5.38
C THR A 50 33.27 -13.61 -6.80
N GLY A 51 33.87 -12.66 -7.51
CA GLY A 51 34.20 -12.80 -8.95
C GLY A 51 32.97 -12.72 -9.87
N PHE A 52 31.78 -12.47 -9.33
CA PHE A 52 30.53 -12.37 -10.10
C PHE A 52 29.98 -10.94 -10.08
N ILE A 53 29.52 -10.47 -11.24
CA ILE A 53 28.75 -9.23 -11.38
C ILE A 53 27.26 -9.61 -11.36
N PRO A 54 26.46 -9.16 -10.38
CA PRO A 54 25.03 -9.41 -10.36
C PRO A 54 24.37 -8.87 -11.63
N LYS A 55 23.69 -9.76 -12.36
CA LYS A 55 22.90 -9.35 -13.53
C LYS A 55 21.58 -8.73 -13.07
N PHE A 56 21.23 -7.59 -13.66
CA PHE A 56 19.91 -7.00 -13.53
C PHE A 56 18.87 -7.86 -14.25
N ASP A 57 17.93 -8.43 -13.49
CA ASP A 57 16.79 -9.18 -14.02
C ASP A 57 15.54 -8.30 -14.03
N ILE A 58 15.32 -7.62 -15.15
CA ILE A 58 14.17 -6.73 -15.35
C ILE A 58 12.83 -7.47 -15.18
N ASN A 59 12.75 -8.74 -15.58
CA ASN A 59 11.51 -9.51 -15.48
C ASN A 59 11.18 -9.83 -14.03
N TYR A 60 12.22 -10.12 -13.23
CA TYR A 60 12.04 -10.31 -11.80
C TYR A 60 11.62 -9.01 -11.09
N MET A 61 12.24 -7.88 -11.44
CA MET A 61 11.88 -6.57 -10.90
C MET A 61 10.42 -6.19 -11.21
N HIS A 62 9.97 -6.40 -12.46
CA HIS A 62 8.57 -6.19 -12.82
C HIS A 62 7.62 -7.08 -12.00
N LYS A 63 7.94 -8.36 -11.81
CA LYS A 63 7.12 -9.27 -10.98
C LYS A 63 7.04 -8.81 -9.51
N LEU A 64 8.11 -8.21 -8.97
CA LEU A 64 8.08 -7.66 -7.62
C LEU A 64 7.15 -6.43 -7.54
N LEU A 65 7.23 -5.53 -8.52
CA LEU A 65 6.35 -4.37 -8.63
C LEU A 65 4.88 -4.75 -8.83
N GLU A 66 4.59 -5.74 -9.67
CA GLU A 66 3.24 -6.29 -9.86
C GLU A 66 2.64 -6.80 -8.54
N ARG A 67 3.45 -7.50 -7.73
CA ARG A 67 3.01 -8.02 -6.42
C ARG A 67 2.75 -6.90 -5.41
N ILE A 68 3.55 -5.83 -5.43
CA ILE A 68 3.30 -4.64 -4.60
C ILE A 68 1.99 -3.99 -5.04
N THR A 69 1.81 -3.77 -6.35
CA THR A 69 0.63 -3.16 -6.93
C THR A 69 -0.64 -3.95 -6.63
N ALA A 70 -0.59 -5.28 -6.67
CA ALA A 70 -1.73 -6.13 -6.34
C ALA A 70 -2.22 -5.91 -4.90
N VAL A 71 -1.30 -5.90 -3.93
CA VAL A 71 -1.64 -5.66 -2.51
C VAL A 71 -2.13 -4.22 -2.30
N ASP A 72 -1.50 -3.25 -2.96
CA ASP A 72 -1.89 -1.84 -2.84
C ASP A 72 -3.30 -1.59 -3.41
N ASN A 73 -3.64 -2.20 -4.54
CA ASN A 73 -5.01 -2.15 -5.09
C ASN A 73 -6.04 -2.76 -4.14
N GLU A 74 -5.72 -3.88 -3.49
CA GLU A 74 -6.62 -4.47 -2.49
C GLU A 74 -6.76 -3.58 -1.25
N LEU A 75 -5.68 -2.93 -0.83
CA LEU A 75 -5.71 -1.96 0.26
C LEU A 75 -6.60 -0.77 -0.07
N VAL A 76 -6.48 -0.19 -1.27
CA VAL A 76 -7.34 0.91 -1.74
C VAL A 76 -8.81 0.50 -1.73
N ARG A 77 -9.13 -0.68 -2.26
CA ARG A 77 -10.51 -1.20 -2.25
C ARG A 77 -11.04 -1.36 -0.82
N THR A 78 -10.24 -1.95 0.07
CA THR A 78 -10.63 -2.21 1.46
C THR A 78 -10.83 -0.90 2.24
N VAL A 79 -9.99 0.12 2.00
CA VAL A 79 -10.14 1.45 2.59
C VAL A 79 -11.40 2.15 2.07
N ASN A 80 -11.68 2.07 0.77
CA ASN A 80 -12.90 2.64 0.20
C ASN A 80 -14.15 1.97 0.77
N GLU A 81 -14.15 0.64 0.93
CA GLU A 81 -15.22 -0.09 1.59
C GLU A 81 -15.38 0.38 3.04
N PHE A 82 -14.28 0.51 3.79
CA PHE A 82 -14.31 1.02 5.17
C PHE A 82 -14.93 2.42 5.23
N ASN A 83 -14.50 3.33 4.35
CA ASN A 83 -15.00 4.70 4.30
C ASN A 83 -16.50 4.78 3.96
N SER A 84 -17.06 3.77 3.28
CA SER A 84 -18.50 3.71 3.01
C SER A 84 -19.35 3.39 4.24
N TYR A 85 -18.77 2.74 5.27
CA TYR A 85 -19.45 2.38 6.51
C TYR A 85 -19.07 3.28 7.70
N CYS A 86 -17.95 4.00 7.64
CA CYS A 86 -17.37 4.64 8.81
C CYS A 86 -18.27 5.72 9.43
N GLN A 87 -19.02 6.48 8.60
CA GLN A 87 -19.95 7.50 9.09
C GLN A 87 -21.05 6.89 9.97
N ASP A 88 -21.65 5.78 9.52
CA ASP A 88 -22.70 5.09 10.26
C ASP A 88 -22.17 4.37 11.50
N ALA A 89 -20.88 4.01 11.49
CA ALA A 89 -20.17 3.44 12.64
C ALA A 89 -19.67 4.49 13.65
N GLY A 90 -19.80 5.79 13.35
CA GLY A 90 -19.24 6.86 14.18
C GLY A 90 -17.71 6.94 14.15
N GLU A 91 -17.09 6.44 13.08
CA GLU A 91 -15.64 6.43 12.88
C GLU A 91 -15.20 7.43 11.80
N PRO A 92 -14.00 8.02 11.92
CA PRO A 92 -13.47 8.90 10.89
C PRO A 92 -13.03 8.11 9.65
N PRO A 93 -13.15 8.70 8.44
CA PRO A 93 -12.63 8.08 7.22
C PRO A 93 -11.10 8.08 7.21
N LEU A 94 -10.53 7.20 6.41
CA LEU A 94 -9.09 7.09 6.16
C LEU A 94 -8.73 7.73 4.81
N GLU A 95 -7.55 8.35 4.75
CA GLU A 95 -7.04 9.00 3.54
C GLU A 95 -5.65 8.45 3.19
N PHE A 96 -5.41 8.27 1.89
CA PHE A 96 -4.07 8.03 1.38
C PHE A 96 -3.33 9.36 1.27
N ARG A 97 -2.19 9.47 1.95
CA ARG A 97 -1.32 10.64 1.86
C ARG A 97 0.08 10.21 1.45
N LEU A 98 0.65 10.96 0.52
CA LEU A 98 2.08 10.86 0.27
C LEU A 98 2.81 11.49 1.48
N PRO A 99 3.95 10.91 1.91
CA PRO A 99 4.80 11.58 2.87
C PRO A 99 5.23 12.94 2.30
N PRO A 100 5.45 13.96 3.15
CA PRO A 100 5.96 15.25 2.69
C PRO A 100 7.28 15.02 1.94
N CYS A 101 7.32 15.48 0.68
CA CYS A 101 8.52 15.38 -0.14
C CYS A 101 9.57 16.36 0.39
N ASN A 102 10.78 15.87 0.65
CA ASN A 102 11.95 16.72 0.83
C ASN A 102 12.44 17.13 -0.56
N SER A 103 12.09 18.34 -0.99
CA SER A 103 12.58 19.21 -2.10
C SER A 103 13.04 18.66 -3.46
N ASP A 104 13.36 17.38 -3.63
CA ASP A 104 14.05 16.83 -4.81
C ASP A 104 13.21 15.75 -5.54
N CYS A 105 11.94 15.57 -5.17
CA CYS A 105 11.07 14.65 -5.91
C CYS A 105 10.57 15.32 -7.20
N GLU A 106 11.21 15.03 -8.32
CA GLU A 106 10.64 15.21 -9.66
C GLU A 106 9.48 14.22 -9.85
N TYR A 107 8.34 14.47 -9.19
CA TYR A 107 7.07 13.92 -9.63
C TYR A 107 6.59 14.77 -10.79
N ASP A 108 7.06 14.47 -12.01
CA ASP A 108 6.34 14.88 -13.21
C ASP A 108 4.95 14.25 -13.14
N ARG A 109 3.97 15.06 -12.72
CA ARG A 109 2.56 14.70 -12.58
C ARG A 109 1.99 14.32 -13.94
N ALA A 110 2.16 13.06 -14.34
CA ALA A 110 1.15 12.41 -15.15
C ALA A 110 -0.05 12.17 -14.24
N GLY A 111 -1.04 13.06 -14.33
CA GLY A 111 -2.27 12.96 -13.57
C GLY A 111 -2.91 11.59 -13.73
N VAL A 112 -3.07 10.87 -12.62
CA VAL A 112 -3.97 9.72 -12.55
C VAL A 112 -5.02 10.05 -11.51
N VAL A 113 -6.10 10.63 -12.03
CA VAL A 113 -7.45 10.46 -11.50
C VAL A 113 -7.68 8.95 -11.43
N ILE A 114 -7.68 8.36 -10.23
CA ILE A 114 -8.25 7.02 -10.07
C ILE A 114 -9.75 7.25 -9.91
N GLY A 115 -10.47 6.77 -10.92
CA GLY A 115 -11.85 7.13 -11.25
C GLY A 115 -12.85 6.90 -10.11
N MET A 116 -13.73 7.89 -9.97
CA MET A 116 -15.11 7.66 -9.59
C MET A 116 -15.83 7.18 -10.85
N ASP A 117 -16.30 5.93 -10.83
CA ASP A 117 -17.48 5.41 -11.54
C ASP A 117 -17.91 4.12 -10.84
#